data_AF-A0A8S3K2L7-F1
#
_entry.id   AF-A0A8S3K2L7-F1
#
_cell.length_a   1.000
_cell.length_b   1.000
_cell.length_c   1.000
_cell.angle_alpha   90.00
_cell.angle_beta   90.00
_cell.angle_gamma   90.00
#
_symmetry.space_group_name_H-M   'P 1'
#
loop_
_entity.id
_entity.type
_entity.pdbx_description
1 polymer ?
#
loop_
_entity_poly.entity_id
_entity_poly.type
_entity_poly.pdbx_seq_one_letter_code
_entity_poly.pdbx_strand_id
1 'polypeptide(L)'
;AAGKQVEQELNEIDLTKNATDTSVGNLKQAKRLLFLPWTPPASFLSNQDTDVLRQSISAFVKQAIQFTIQGKFKSIAFPAIGCGGFGIQPDIIAKTMINAVREELTADPTNQLVVTFAVQQAHVYDVFNATLKGAPIGDGI
;
A
#
# COMPACT_ATOMS: atom_id res chain seq x y z
N ALA A 1 2.84 -14.04 12.97
CA ALA A 1 2.94 -14.37 11.54
C ALA A 1 4.39 -14.36 11.04
N ALA A 2 5.23 -13.37 11.36
CA ALA A 2 6.66 -13.37 10.98
C ALA A 2 7.63 -13.82 12.10
N GLY A 3 7.25 -13.73 13.38
CA GLY A 3 8.06 -14.16 14.54
C GLY A 3 8.80 -13.00 15.22
N LYS A 4 9.37 -13.25 16.41
CA LYS A 4 10.03 -12.22 17.26
C LYS A 4 11.25 -11.55 16.61
N GLN A 5 11.84 -12.17 15.59
CA GLN A 5 12.97 -11.63 14.84
C GLN A 5 12.63 -10.32 14.12
N VAL A 6 11.43 -10.23 13.54
CA VAL A 6 10.97 -9.00 12.87
C VAL A 6 10.70 -7.88 13.88
N GLU A 7 10.24 -8.21 15.09
CA GLU A 7 10.06 -7.23 16.17
C GLU A 7 11.40 -6.67 16.67
N GLN A 8 12.46 -7.48 16.68
CA GLN A 8 13.80 -7.02 17.04
C GLN A 8 14.40 -6.14 15.95
N GLU A 9 14.27 -6.52 14.67
CA GLU A 9 14.72 -5.68 13.57
C GLU A 9 13.98 -4.34 13.57
N LEU A 10 12.66 -4.32 13.78
CA LEU A 10 11.83 -3.10 13.87
C LEU A 10 12.24 -2.14 14.99
N ASN A 11 12.74 -2.64 16.12
CA ASN A 11 13.17 -1.81 17.25
C ASN A 11 14.49 -1.07 17.00
N GLU A 12 15.28 -1.51 16.02
CA GLU A 12 16.52 -0.84 15.58
C GLU A 12 16.28 0.08 14.37
N ILE A 13 15.05 0.13 13.85
CA ILE A 13 14.70 0.96 12.69
C ILE A 13 14.52 2.41 13.12
N ASP A 14 15.41 3.24 12.62
CA ASP A 14 15.24 4.68 12.61
C ASP A 14 14.08 5.07 11.68
N LEU A 15 12.94 5.40 12.28
CA LEU A 15 11.69 5.82 11.60
C LEU A 15 11.84 7.10 10.77
N THR A 16 13.00 7.77 10.82
CA THR A 16 13.32 8.92 9.96
C THR A 16 13.75 8.51 8.54
N LYS A 17 13.92 7.21 8.25
CA LYS A 17 14.26 6.69 6.92
C LYS A 17 13.03 6.20 6.15
N ASN A 18 12.86 6.69 4.92
CA ASN A 18 11.69 6.50 4.02
C ASN A 18 11.42 5.05 3.52
N ALA A 19 11.93 3.99 4.15
CA ALA A 19 12.59 2.88 3.45
C ALA A 19 13.42 2.02 4.39
N THR A 20 12.87 0.99 5.04
CA THR A 20 13.71 -0.01 5.73
C THR A 20 13.38 -1.44 5.32
N ASP A 21 14.45 -2.16 4.98
CA ASP A 21 14.50 -3.51 4.43
C ASP A 21 14.77 -4.50 5.55
N THR A 22 13.93 -5.53 5.72
CA THR A 22 14.01 -6.48 6.84
C THR A 22 13.89 -7.92 6.35
N SER A 23 14.42 -8.86 7.14
CA SER A 23 14.29 -10.28 6.85
C SER A 23 12.85 -10.76 7.08
N VAL A 24 12.37 -11.68 6.23
CA VAL A 24 10.95 -12.11 6.16
C VAL A 24 10.50 -13.02 7.31
N GLY A 25 11.39 -13.37 8.23
CA GLY A 25 11.11 -14.31 9.33
C GLY A 25 10.43 -15.60 8.82
N ASN A 26 9.28 -15.95 9.40
CA ASN A 26 8.51 -17.16 9.09
C ASN A 26 7.52 -17.06 7.89
N LEU A 27 7.58 -16.01 7.08
CA LEU A 27 6.69 -15.86 5.92
C LEU A 27 7.16 -16.75 4.75
N LYS A 28 6.55 -17.93 4.60
CA LYS A 28 6.93 -18.95 3.61
C LYS A 28 6.84 -18.53 2.13
N GLN A 29 6.19 -17.40 1.80
CA GLN A 29 5.90 -16.98 0.43
C GLN A 29 6.41 -15.58 0.08
N ALA A 30 6.87 -14.79 1.06
CA ALA A 30 7.43 -13.47 0.83
C ALA A 30 8.96 -13.58 0.85
N LYS A 31 9.64 -12.92 -0.09
CA LYS A 31 11.11 -12.87 -0.09
C LYS A 31 11.67 -11.73 0.77
N ARG A 32 10.92 -10.62 0.93
CA ARG A 32 11.27 -9.48 1.78
C ARG A 32 10.02 -8.78 2.33
N LEU A 33 10.15 -8.15 3.49
CA LEU A 33 9.16 -7.25 4.08
C LEU A 33 9.69 -5.82 3.96
N LEU A 34 8.93 -4.97 3.26
CA LEU A 34 9.23 -3.55 3.15
C LEU A 34 8.42 -2.80 4.19
N PHE A 35 9.11 -2.21 5.17
CA PHE A 35 8.49 -1.31 6.13
C PHE A 35 8.56 0.11 5.61
N LEU A 36 7.39 0.66 5.30
CA LEU A 36 7.20 2.05 4.92
C LEU A 36 6.28 2.67 5.97
N PRO A 37 6.80 3.51 6.89
CA PRO A 37 5.94 4.21 7.83
C PRO A 37 5.04 5.17 7.04
N TRP A 38 3.74 4.97 7.14
CA TRP A 38 2.75 5.88 6.57
C TRP A 38 1.80 6.35 7.65
N THR A 39 1.60 7.66 7.71
CA THR A 39 0.60 8.29 8.57
C THR A 39 -0.25 9.23 7.71
N PRO A 40 -1.57 9.33 7.98
CA PRO A 40 -2.40 10.30 7.31
C PRO A 40 -1.80 11.72 7.47
N PRO A 41 -1.77 12.52 6.40
CA PRO A 41 -1.30 13.91 6.48
C PRO A 41 -2.06 14.70 7.55
N ALA A 42 -1.35 15.58 8.27
CA ALA A 42 -1.96 16.40 9.32
C ALA A 42 -3.08 17.32 8.81
N SER A 43 -3.02 17.73 7.54
CA SER A 43 -4.12 18.43 6.88
C SER A 43 -5.36 17.55 6.86
N PHE A 44 -5.28 16.33 6.34
CA PHE A 44 -6.42 15.40 6.34
C PHE A 44 -7.05 15.22 7.74
N LEU A 45 -6.24 15.15 8.80
CA LEU A 45 -6.77 15.06 10.17
C LEU A 45 -7.44 16.34 10.68
N SER A 46 -7.01 17.52 10.21
CA SER A 46 -7.50 18.82 10.67
C SER A 46 -8.64 19.38 9.81
N ASN A 47 -8.64 19.16 8.50
CA ASN A 47 -9.60 19.73 7.55
C ASN A 47 -10.21 18.71 6.58
N GLN A 48 -9.95 17.41 6.75
CA GLN A 48 -10.42 16.34 5.85
C GLN A 48 -10.06 16.57 4.37
N ASP A 49 -8.94 17.21 4.08
CA ASP A 49 -8.44 17.41 2.71
C ASP A 49 -8.11 16.05 2.06
N THR A 50 -9.05 15.60 1.22
CA THR A 50 -8.95 14.32 0.52
C THR A 50 -7.88 14.32 -0.56
N ASP A 51 -7.50 15.48 -1.10
CA ASP A 51 -6.52 15.53 -2.19
C ASP A 51 -5.10 15.34 -1.67
N VAL A 52 -4.78 15.94 -0.52
CA VAL A 52 -3.50 15.69 0.16
C VAL A 52 -3.41 14.23 0.63
N LEU A 53 -4.52 13.65 1.10
CA LEU A 53 -4.59 12.23 1.43
C LEU A 53 -4.29 11.35 0.19
N ARG A 54 -4.97 11.61 -0.93
CA ARG A 54 -4.79 10.87 -2.19
C ARG A 54 -3.35 10.95 -2.68
N GLN A 55 -2.76 12.15 -2.66
CA GLN A 55 -1.37 12.36 -3.05
C GLN A 55 -0.39 11.58 -2.17
N SER A 56 -0.62 11.59 -0.85
CA SER A 56 0.23 10.85 0.10
C SER A 56 0.17 9.34 -0.14
N ILE A 57 -1.02 8.76 -0.33
CA ILE A 57 -1.17 7.33 -0.62
C ILE A 57 -0.56 6.97 -1.98
N SER A 58 -0.80 7.81 -2.99
CA SER A 58 -0.23 7.62 -4.32
C SER A 58 1.30 7.61 -4.27
N ALA A 59 1.92 8.61 -3.61
CA ALA A 59 3.36 8.68 -3.43
C ALA A 59 3.92 7.44 -2.72
N PHE A 60 3.25 6.99 -1.66
CA PHE A 60 3.61 5.76 -0.94
C PHE A 60 3.62 4.53 -1.87
N VAL A 61 2.55 4.32 -2.63
CA VAL A 61 2.41 3.16 -3.52
C VAL A 61 3.48 3.20 -4.61
N LYS A 62 3.70 4.37 -5.22
CA LYS A 62 4.72 4.56 -6.26
C LYS A 62 6.12 4.28 -5.73
N GLN A 63 6.45 4.82 -4.57
CA GLN A 63 7.73 4.59 -3.92
C GLN A 63 7.97 3.09 -3.67
N ALA A 64 6.96 2.38 -3.15
CA ALA A 64 7.06 0.94 -2.91
C ALA A 64 7.26 0.12 -4.20
N ILE A 65 6.56 0.48 -5.28
CA ILE A 65 6.74 -0.15 -6.60
C ILE A 65 8.15 0.11 -7.13
N GLN A 66 8.63 1.34 -7.06
CA GLN A 66 9.98 1.70 -7.52
C GLN A 66 11.06 0.94 -6.76
N PHE A 67 10.95 0.82 -5.43
CA PHE A 67 11.84 -0.02 -4.63
C PHE A 67 11.81 -1.49 -5.07
N THR A 68 10.63 -2.00 -5.41
CA THR A 68 10.43 -3.37 -5.87
C THR A 68 11.11 -3.61 -7.23
N ILE A 69 10.95 -2.68 -8.17
CA ILE A 69 11.56 -2.72 -9.51
C ILE A 69 13.09 -2.63 -9.40
N GLN A 70 13.62 -1.65 -8.65
CA GLN A 70 15.05 -1.48 -8.44
C GLN A 70 15.68 -2.71 -7.76
N GLY A 71 14.94 -3.33 -6.84
CA GLY A 71 15.32 -4.57 -6.18
C GLY A 71 15.19 -5.83 -7.05
N LYS A 72 14.75 -5.71 -8.32
CA LYS A 72 14.51 -6.83 -9.26
C LYS A 72 13.52 -7.87 -8.72
N PHE A 73 12.56 -7.44 -7.91
CA PHE A 73 11.47 -8.30 -7.45
C PHE A 73 10.38 -8.39 -8.50
N LYS A 74 9.73 -9.55 -8.57
CA LYS A 74 8.63 -9.82 -9.52
C LYS A 74 7.24 -9.63 -8.92
N SER A 75 7.14 -9.38 -7.61
CA SER A 75 5.85 -9.20 -6.95
C SER A 75 5.95 -8.33 -5.70
N ILE A 76 4.88 -7.59 -5.42
CA ILE A 76 4.67 -6.84 -4.16
C ILE A 76 3.23 -7.04 -3.68
N ALA A 77 3.05 -7.12 -2.36
CA ALA A 77 1.74 -7.18 -1.73
C ALA A 77 1.52 -5.94 -0.85
N PHE A 78 0.41 -5.24 -1.05
CA PHE A 78 0.00 -4.09 -0.25
C PHE A 78 -1.15 -4.46 0.68
N PRO A 79 -1.12 -4.08 1.97
CA PRO A 79 -2.31 -4.12 2.80
C PRO A 79 -3.32 -3.05 2.34
N ALA A 80 -4.59 -3.18 2.75
CA ALA A 80 -5.58 -2.10 2.60
C ALA A 80 -5.27 -0.94 3.58
N ILE A 81 -4.28 -0.11 3.21
CA ILE A 81 -3.74 0.97 4.06
C ILE A 81 -4.83 2.02 4.31
N GLY A 82 -5.00 2.46 5.56
CA GLY A 82 -5.98 3.50 5.92
C GLY A 82 -7.39 2.98 6.22
N CYS A 83 -7.77 1.78 5.75
CA CYS A 83 -9.08 1.16 6.01
C CYS A 83 -9.22 0.53 7.42
N GLY A 84 -8.26 0.77 8.32
CA GLY A 84 -8.22 0.24 9.69
C GLY A 84 -8.56 1.31 10.72
N GLY A 85 -7.73 1.43 11.77
CA GLY A 85 -7.94 2.38 12.88
C GLY A 85 -7.97 3.87 12.51
N PHE A 86 -7.68 4.24 11.26
CA PHE A 86 -7.77 5.61 10.76
C PHE A 86 -9.18 5.98 10.25
N GLY A 87 -10.09 5.02 10.08
CA GLY A 87 -11.48 5.30 9.70
C GLY A 87 -11.68 5.93 8.31
N ILE A 88 -10.69 5.80 7.41
CA ILE A 88 -10.77 6.35 6.06
C ILE A 88 -11.68 5.45 5.22
N GLN A 89 -12.50 6.06 4.36
CA GLN A 89 -13.43 5.33 3.52
C GLN A 89 -12.68 4.40 2.54
N PRO A 90 -13.05 3.09 2.47
CA PRO A 90 -12.35 2.12 1.64
C PRO A 90 -12.35 2.42 0.15
N ASP A 91 -13.33 3.15 -0.36
CA ASP A 91 -13.46 3.55 -1.76
C ASP A 91 -12.37 4.54 -2.16
N ILE A 92 -12.10 5.56 -1.33
CA ILE A 92 -11.03 6.54 -1.55
C ILE A 92 -9.69 5.81 -1.60
N ILE A 93 -9.44 4.91 -0.64
CA ILE A 93 -8.21 4.12 -0.58
C ILE A 93 -8.08 3.25 -1.84
N ALA A 94 -9.10 2.45 -2.16
CA ALA A 94 -9.06 1.51 -3.27
C ALA A 94 -8.83 2.23 -4.61
N LYS A 95 -9.61 3.28 -4.90
CA LYS A 95 -9.45 4.11 -6.10
C LYS A 95 -8.03 4.67 -6.20
N THR A 96 -7.52 5.26 -5.11
CA THR A 96 -6.19 5.89 -5.10
C THR A 96 -5.07 4.89 -5.32
N MET A 97 -5.06 3.79 -4.56
CA MET A 97 -4.00 2.79 -4.66
C MET A 97 -3.98 2.13 -6.04
N ILE A 98 -5.15 1.74 -6.56
CA ILE A 98 -5.25 1.06 -7.86
C ILE A 98 -4.83 1.98 -9.00
N ASN A 99 -5.21 3.26 -8.96
CA ASN A 99 -4.78 4.23 -9.96
C ASN A 99 -3.26 4.43 -9.91
N ALA A 100 -2.67 4.59 -8.73
CA ALA A 100 -1.22 4.72 -8.58
C ALA A 100 -0.46 3.48 -9.11
N VAL A 101 -0.96 2.27 -8.83
CA VAL A 101 -0.40 1.03 -9.40
C VAL A 101 -0.50 1.03 -10.93
N ARG A 102 -1.67 1.37 -11.48
CA ARG A 102 -1.87 1.40 -12.94
C ARG A 102 -0.92 2.37 -13.61
N GLU A 103 -0.75 3.58 -13.06
CA GLU A 103 0.19 4.58 -13.57
C GLU A 103 1.62 4.04 -13.63
N GLU A 104 2.12 3.41 -12.57
CA GLU A 104 3.49 2.89 -12.55
C GLU A 104 3.68 1.66 -13.45
N LEU A 105 2.71 0.75 -13.51
CA LEU A 105 2.81 -0.46 -14.33
C LEU A 105 2.64 -0.16 -15.83
N THR A 106 1.89 0.90 -16.18
CA THR A 106 1.72 1.31 -17.58
C THR A 106 2.85 2.21 -18.08
N ALA A 107 3.63 2.81 -17.19
CA ALA A 107 4.80 3.62 -17.55
C ALA A 107 5.88 2.81 -18.30
N ASP A 108 6.00 1.52 -18.02
CA ASP A 108 6.87 0.60 -18.75
C ASP A 108 6.16 -0.74 -19.00
N PRO A 109 5.77 -1.03 -20.26
CA PRO A 109 5.04 -2.25 -20.62
C PRO A 109 5.88 -3.53 -20.49
N THR A 110 7.20 -3.42 -20.26
CA THR A 110 8.07 -4.58 -20.02
C THR A 110 8.05 -5.04 -18.55
N ASN A 111 7.47 -4.23 -17.65
CA ASN A 111 7.34 -4.57 -16.23
C ASN A 111 6.37 -5.73 -16.03
N GLN A 112 6.90 -6.90 -15.68
CA GLN A 112 6.11 -8.09 -15.28
C GLN A 112 5.82 -8.11 -13.77
N LEU A 113 5.73 -6.94 -13.13
CA LEU A 113 5.53 -6.84 -11.69
C LEU A 113 4.09 -7.21 -11.33
N VAL A 114 3.93 -8.24 -10.49
CA VAL A 114 2.63 -8.65 -9.95
C VAL A 114 2.33 -7.89 -8.66
N VAL A 115 1.27 -7.09 -8.67
CA VAL A 115 0.80 -6.38 -7.48
C VAL A 115 -0.40 -7.09 -6.88
N THR A 116 -0.33 -7.40 -5.57
CA THR A 116 -1.42 -8.04 -4.82
C THR A 116 -1.93 -7.10 -3.74
N PHE A 117 -3.24 -6.99 -3.55
CA PHE A 117 -3.82 -6.30 -2.40
C PHE A 117 -4.27 -7.34 -1.36
N ALA A 118 -3.61 -7.34 -0.20
CA ALA A 118 -3.93 -8.20 0.93
C ALA A 118 -5.05 -7.55 1.77
N VAL A 119 -6.29 -7.94 1.50
CA VAL A 119 -7.48 -7.42 2.17
C VAL A 119 -8.09 -8.48 3.08
N GLN A 120 -8.23 -8.18 4.37
CA GLN A 120 -8.74 -9.13 5.36
C GLN A 120 -10.24 -8.97 5.63
N GLN A 121 -10.80 -7.77 5.45
CA GLN A 121 -12.19 -7.46 5.75
C GLN A 121 -13.05 -7.64 4.50
N ALA A 122 -14.14 -8.41 4.59
CA ALA A 122 -14.99 -8.75 3.45
C ALA A 122 -15.54 -7.51 2.71
N HIS A 123 -16.07 -6.52 3.46
CA HIS A 123 -16.61 -5.30 2.85
C HIS A 123 -15.53 -4.46 2.13
N VAL A 124 -14.29 -4.43 2.64
CA VAL A 124 -13.17 -3.76 1.97
C VAL A 124 -12.77 -4.52 0.71
N TYR A 125 -12.81 -5.86 0.76
CA TYR A 125 -12.48 -6.71 -0.38
C TYR A 125 -13.42 -6.45 -1.55
N ASP A 126 -14.73 -6.34 -1.28
CA ASP A 126 -15.74 -6.09 -2.31
C ASP A 126 -15.47 -4.75 -3.04
N VAL A 127 -15.12 -3.70 -2.29
CA VAL A 127 -14.76 -2.39 -2.84
C VAL A 127 -13.51 -2.48 -3.72
N PHE A 128 -12.43 -3.10 -3.23
CA PHE A 128 -11.20 -3.28 -4.02
C PHE A 128 -11.45 -4.10 -5.29
N ASN A 129 -12.21 -5.19 -5.18
CA ASN A 129 -12.55 -6.05 -6.31
C ASN A 129 -13.40 -5.32 -7.37
N ALA A 130 -14.38 -4.51 -6.94
CA ALA A 130 -15.18 -3.67 -7.84
C ALA A 130 -14.31 -2.62 -8.55
N THR A 131 -13.40 -1.97 -7.81
CA THR A 131 -12.44 -0.99 -8.36
C THR A 131 -11.55 -1.60 -9.43
N LEU A 132 -11.00 -2.80 -9.18
CA LEU A 132 -10.12 -3.48 -10.12
C LEU A 132 -10.84 -3.84 -11.42
N LYS A 133 -12.11 -4.26 -11.34
CA LYS A 133 -12.95 -4.59 -12.49
C LYS A 133 -13.41 -3.37 -13.29
N GLY A 134 -13.10 -2.15 -12.85
CA GLY A 134 -13.49 -0.92 -13.53
C GLY A 134 -14.96 -0.57 -13.36
N ALA A 135 -15.65 -1.14 -12.36
CA ALA A 135 -17.01 -0.73 -12.05
C ALA A 135 -17.01 0.70 -11.49
N PRO A 136 -17.98 1.56 -11.86
CA PRO A 136 -18.17 2.82 -11.17
C PRO A 136 -18.56 2.50 -9.73
N ILE A 137 -17.61 2.66 -8.82
CA ILE A 137 -17.87 2.60 -7.38
C ILE A 137 -18.65 3.86 -7.10
N GLY A 138 -19.95 3.66 -6.83
CA GLY A 138 -20.93 4.71 -6.69
C GLY A 138 -20.34 5.89 -5.94
N ASP A 139 -20.33 7.04 -6.60
CA ASP A 139 -20.14 8.31 -5.93
C ASP A 139 -21.35 8.48 -5.01
N GLY A 140 -21.16 8.06 -3.77
CA GLY A 140 -22.13 8.22 -2.70
C GLY A 140 -22.31 9.69 -2.44
N ILE A 141 -23.55 10.12 -2.65
CA ILE A 141 -24.18 11.42 -2.37
C ILE A 141 -23.77 11.97 -1.00
#